data_AF-A0A972RMV0-F1
#
_entry.id   AF-A0A972RMV0-F1
#
_cell.length_a   1.000
_cell.length_b   1.000
_cell.length_c   1.000
_cell.angle_alpha   90.00
_cell.angle_beta   90.00
_cell.angle_gamma   90.00
#
_symmetry.space_group_name_H-M   'P 1'
#
loop_
_entity.id
_entity.type
_entity.pdbx_description
1 polymer ?
#
loop_
_entity_poly.entity_id
_entity_poly.type
_entity_poly.pdbx_seq_one_letter_code
_entity_poly.pdbx_strand_id
1 'polypeptide(L)'
;MTELKSSSAAQPIEGFDLGNSPLDYTPDRVFGQTVLFTTTNGTKALAHARLAKRTLIGAAINRQAIVDAVADSPRVDILCAGTNGKVTREDILAAGAIASQLQALHKNCTTNEWIDAACREWQELLTTACALNRTPSKQFAHELRDTLGGKNLLALGYDDDLPFCAQLDTHNVAPELDHTTGQIKLP
;
A
#
# COMPACT_ATOMS: atom_id res chain seq x y z
N MET A 1 -22.74 6.42 -16.07
CA MET A 1 -21.67 5.95 -15.17
C MET A 1 -22.15 6.29 -13.78
N THR A 2 -22.27 5.34 -12.86
CA THR A 2 -22.71 5.61 -11.49
C THR A 2 -21.47 5.88 -10.64
N GLU A 3 -21.58 6.81 -9.69
CA GLU A 3 -20.50 7.18 -8.79
C GLU A 3 -20.74 6.53 -7.42
N LEU A 4 -19.67 6.03 -6.79
CA LEU A 4 -19.68 5.56 -5.41
C LEU A 4 -18.75 6.43 -4.57
N LYS A 5 -19.22 6.87 -3.41
CA LYS A 5 -18.44 7.64 -2.45
C LYS A 5 -17.84 6.72 -1.40
N SER A 6 -16.52 6.76 -1.27
CA SER A 6 -15.76 6.02 -0.27
C SER A 6 -15.11 6.95 0.76
N SER A 7 -15.32 6.63 2.04
CA SER A 7 -14.83 7.45 3.15
C SER A 7 -13.45 6.99 3.62
N SER A 8 -12.71 7.88 4.27
CA SER A 8 -11.39 7.55 4.85
C SER A 8 -11.45 6.71 6.12
N ALA A 9 -12.64 6.56 6.70
CA ALA A 9 -12.86 5.75 7.89
C ALA A 9 -13.10 4.29 7.49
N ALA A 10 -12.73 3.35 8.36
CA ALA A 10 -12.98 1.93 8.10
C ALA A 10 -14.48 1.67 7.86
N GLN A 11 -15.34 2.32 8.64
CA GLN A 11 -16.79 2.35 8.43
C GLN A 11 -17.20 3.46 7.46
N PRO A 12 -18.23 3.24 6.62
CA PRO A 12 -18.86 4.31 5.87
C PRO A 12 -19.37 5.41 6.81
N ILE A 13 -19.13 6.67 6.44
CA ILE A 13 -19.73 7.82 7.12
C ILE A 13 -21.09 8.15 6.47
N GLU A 14 -21.92 8.92 7.17
CA GLU A 14 -23.24 9.31 6.66
C GLU A 14 -23.13 9.96 5.26
N GLY A 15 -23.92 9.46 4.30
CA GLY A 15 -23.91 9.94 2.91
C GLY A 15 -22.83 9.32 2.01
N PHE A 16 -22.08 8.32 2.50
CA PHE A 16 -21.11 7.54 1.71
C PHE A 16 -21.60 6.11 1.47
N ASP A 17 -21.21 5.55 0.32
CA ASP A 17 -21.59 4.21 -0.12
C ASP A 17 -20.66 3.12 0.42
N LEU A 18 -19.39 3.49 0.67
CA LEU A 18 -18.30 2.60 1.08
C LEU A 18 -17.46 3.18 2.22
N GLY A 19 -16.90 2.29 3.03
CA GLY A 19 -15.82 2.59 3.96
C GLY A 19 -14.45 2.39 3.30
N ASN A 20 -13.41 2.32 4.13
CA ASN A 20 -12.03 2.07 3.71
C ASN A 20 -11.56 0.63 3.98
N SER A 21 -12.47 -0.30 4.27
CA SER A 21 -12.12 -1.72 4.27
C SER A 21 -11.96 -2.19 2.83
N PRO A 22 -10.82 -2.79 2.44
CA PRO A 22 -10.65 -3.32 1.10
C PRO A 22 -11.62 -4.47 0.77
N LEU A 23 -12.15 -5.16 1.78
CA LEU A 23 -13.13 -6.22 1.61
C LEU A 23 -14.49 -5.71 1.11
N ASP A 24 -14.76 -4.41 1.24
CA ASP A 24 -15.98 -3.77 0.73
C ASP A 24 -15.98 -3.60 -0.80
N TYR A 25 -14.84 -3.71 -1.47
CA TYR A 25 -14.66 -3.38 -2.89
C TYR A 25 -14.84 -4.60 -3.79
N THR A 26 -15.99 -5.28 -3.64
CA THR A 26 -16.30 -6.47 -4.43
C THR A 26 -16.73 -6.11 -5.87
N PRO A 27 -16.50 -6.98 -6.87
CA PRO A 27 -16.87 -6.69 -8.26
C PRO A 27 -18.34 -6.34 -8.46
N ASP A 28 -19.26 -7.00 -7.76
CA ASP A 28 -20.70 -6.72 -7.79
C ASP A 28 -21.05 -5.30 -7.31
N ARG A 29 -20.22 -4.71 -6.45
CA ARG A 29 -20.40 -3.34 -5.95
C ARG A 29 -19.73 -2.31 -6.86
N VAL A 30 -18.48 -2.55 -7.28
CA VAL A 30 -17.64 -1.49 -7.86
C VAL A 30 -17.37 -1.64 -9.36
N PHE A 31 -17.67 -2.78 -9.99
CA PHE A 31 -17.34 -3.00 -11.39
C PHE A 31 -18.08 -2.01 -12.31
N GLY A 32 -17.31 -1.33 -13.17
CA GLY A 32 -17.84 -0.31 -14.08
C GLY A 32 -18.23 1.01 -13.42
N GLN A 33 -18.01 1.15 -12.10
CA GLN A 33 -18.32 2.37 -11.35
C GLN A 33 -17.09 3.28 -11.23
N THR A 34 -17.34 4.58 -11.10
CA THR A 34 -16.31 5.52 -10.66
C THR A 34 -16.35 5.62 -9.14
N VAL A 35 -15.26 5.26 -8.47
CA VAL A 35 -15.15 5.40 -7.02
C VAL A 35 -14.49 6.74 -6.67
N LEU A 36 -15.28 7.63 -6.08
CA LEU A 36 -14.82 8.86 -5.45
C LEU A 36 -14.41 8.54 -4.03
N PHE A 37 -13.13 8.25 -3.81
CA PHE A 37 -12.61 7.97 -2.48
C PHE A 37 -11.85 9.18 -1.91
N THR A 38 -12.02 9.43 -0.61
CA THR A 38 -11.25 10.45 0.11
C THR A 38 -10.41 9.80 1.18
N THR A 39 -9.14 10.20 1.29
CA THR A 39 -8.27 9.76 2.39
C THR A 39 -7.44 10.93 2.88
N THR A 40 -7.31 11.08 4.20
CA THR A 40 -6.56 12.19 4.79
C THR A 40 -5.05 12.04 4.58
N ASN A 41 -4.53 10.81 4.63
CA ASN A 41 -3.08 10.55 4.55
C ASN A 41 -2.62 10.38 3.09
N GLY A 42 -3.38 9.61 2.30
CA GLY A 42 -3.05 9.34 0.91
C GLY A 42 -3.12 10.57 0.01
N THR A 43 -4.13 11.44 0.18
CA THR A 43 -4.19 12.68 -0.62
C THR A 43 -3.02 13.62 -0.34
N LYS A 44 -2.56 13.69 0.92
CA LYS A 44 -1.35 14.46 1.28
C LYS A 44 -0.10 13.86 0.64
N ALA A 45 0.07 12.54 0.69
CA ALA A 45 1.19 11.86 0.04
C ALA A 45 1.20 12.13 -1.47
N LEU A 46 0.05 11.99 -2.15
CA LEU A 46 -0.08 12.29 -3.57
C LEU A 46 0.21 13.76 -3.90
N ALA A 47 -0.22 14.69 -3.05
CA ALA A 47 0.10 16.11 -3.20
C ALA A 47 1.60 16.39 -3.09
N HIS A 48 2.33 15.66 -2.24
CA HIS A 48 3.79 15.73 -2.15
C HIS A 48 4.49 15.10 -3.36
N ALA A 49 3.89 14.06 -3.96
CA ALA A 49 4.40 13.40 -5.15
C ALA A 49 4.12 14.13 -6.48
N ARG A 50 3.41 15.28 -6.46
CA ARG A 50 2.94 15.96 -7.68
C ARG A 50 4.00 16.37 -8.69
N LEU A 51 5.28 16.46 -8.28
CA LEU A 51 6.39 16.81 -9.17
C LEU A 51 7.06 15.59 -9.81
N ALA A 52 6.68 14.38 -9.40
CA ALA A 52 7.15 13.15 -10.00
C ALA A 52 6.64 13.05 -11.45
N LYS A 53 7.47 12.47 -12.32
CA LYS A 53 7.08 12.22 -13.73
C LYS A 53 5.93 11.21 -13.82
N ARG A 54 5.94 10.24 -12.90
CA ARG A 54 4.93 9.17 -12.76
C ARG A 54 4.71 8.95 -11.28
N THR A 55 3.46 8.72 -10.88
CA THR A 55 3.09 8.41 -9.50
C THR A 55 2.25 7.14 -9.49
N LEU A 56 2.82 6.07 -8.93
CA LEU A 56 2.15 4.78 -8.81
C LEU A 56 1.67 4.53 -7.38
N ILE A 57 0.58 3.78 -7.22
CA ILE A 57 0.01 3.42 -5.92
C ILE A 57 0.47 2.01 -5.57
N GLY A 58 1.45 1.93 -4.65
CA GLY A 58 2.04 0.67 -4.22
C GLY A 58 1.56 0.20 -2.85
N ALA A 59 1.38 -1.10 -2.75
CA ALA A 59 1.10 -1.84 -1.52
C ALA A 59 1.75 -3.23 -1.59
N ALA A 60 1.73 -3.96 -0.47
CA ALA A 60 2.24 -5.34 -0.42
C ALA A 60 1.58 -6.26 -1.47
N ILE A 61 0.28 -6.04 -1.68
CA ILE A 61 -0.59 -6.86 -2.52
C ILE A 61 -0.26 -6.77 -4.02
N ASN A 62 0.34 -5.67 -4.46
CA ASN A 62 0.73 -5.42 -5.84
C ASN A 62 2.22 -5.08 -5.99
N ARG A 63 3.03 -5.48 -5.00
CA ARG A 63 4.47 -5.19 -4.93
C ARG A 63 5.19 -5.58 -6.23
N GLN A 64 4.99 -6.79 -6.75
CA GLN A 64 5.59 -7.22 -8.01
C GLN A 64 5.20 -6.33 -9.19
N ALA A 65 3.92 -5.99 -9.34
CA ALA A 65 3.45 -5.14 -10.44
C ALA A 65 4.07 -3.74 -10.39
N ILE A 66 4.27 -3.20 -9.18
CA ILE A 66 4.96 -1.91 -8.99
C ILE A 66 6.44 -2.02 -9.38
N VAL A 67 7.11 -3.09 -8.94
CA VAL A 67 8.51 -3.36 -9.28
C VAL A 67 8.70 -3.46 -10.80
N ASP A 68 7.83 -4.20 -11.48
CA ASP A 68 7.88 -4.36 -12.93
C ASP A 68 7.62 -3.02 -13.65
N ALA A 69 6.66 -2.22 -13.15
CA ALA A 69 6.31 -0.92 -13.73
C ALA A 69 7.41 0.15 -13.60
N VAL A 70 8.38 -0.05 -12.70
CA VAL A 70 9.47 0.90 -12.43
C VAL A 70 10.86 0.32 -12.67
N ALA A 71 11.00 -0.93 -13.11
CA ALA A 71 12.29 -1.60 -13.28
C ALA A 71 13.28 -0.80 -14.15
N ASP A 72 12.81 -0.19 -15.24
CA ASP A 72 13.66 0.61 -16.13
C ASP A 72 13.79 2.08 -15.70
N SER A 73 13.26 2.46 -14.53
CA SER A 73 13.30 3.84 -14.05
C SER A 73 14.68 4.16 -13.45
N PRO A 74 15.35 5.25 -13.86
CA PRO A 74 16.68 5.59 -13.36
C PRO A 74 16.68 6.04 -11.88
N ARG A 75 15.51 6.43 -11.37
CA ARG A 75 15.29 6.85 -9.99
C ARG A 75 13.87 6.49 -9.57
N VAL A 76 13.76 5.91 -8.38
CA VAL A 76 12.49 5.58 -7.74
C VAL A 76 12.51 6.16 -6.34
N ASP A 77 11.55 7.02 -6.03
CA ASP A 77 11.32 7.54 -4.69
C ASP A 77 10.09 6.80 -4.10
N ILE A 78 10.25 6.16 -2.94
CA ILE A 78 9.14 5.48 -2.24
C ILE A 78 8.66 6.41 -1.13
N LEU A 79 7.39 6.84 -1.24
CA LEU A 79 6.76 7.74 -0.28
C LEU A 79 5.75 6.99 0.59
N CYS A 80 6.09 6.77 1.85
CA CYS A 80 5.16 6.27 2.86
C CYS A 80 4.14 7.35 3.22
N ALA A 81 2.85 7.01 3.23
CA ALA A 81 1.78 7.97 3.53
C ALA A 81 1.72 8.32 5.01
N GLY A 82 2.10 7.38 5.88
CA GLY A 82 2.01 7.51 7.31
C GLY A 82 0.56 7.57 7.82
N THR A 83 0.41 7.79 9.12
CA THR A 83 -0.89 8.02 9.76
C THR A 83 -0.82 9.24 10.66
N ASN A 84 -1.66 10.25 10.40
CA ASN A 84 -1.72 11.49 11.19
C ASN A 84 -0.35 12.20 11.31
N GLY A 85 0.42 12.20 10.22
CA GLY A 85 1.77 12.80 10.17
C GLY A 85 2.86 11.99 10.86
N LYS A 86 2.56 10.77 11.32
CA LYS A 86 3.54 9.85 11.90
C LYS A 86 3.96 8.80 10.90
N VAL A 87 5.24 8.45 10.93
CA VAL A 87 5.78 7.28 10.23
C VAL A 87 5.14 6.02 10.82
N THR A 88 4.71 5.12 9.94
CA THR A 88 4.02 3.88 10.28
C THR A 88 4.85 2.67 9.87
N ARG A 89 4.88 1.64 10.73
CA ARG A 89 5.70 0.45 10.48
C ARG A 89 5.13 -0.40 9.35
N GLU A 90 3.81 -0.43 9.19
CA GLU A 90 3.13 -1.07 8.06
C GLU A 90 3.57 -0.49 6.71
N ASP A 91 3.72 0.84 6.61
CA ASP A 91 4.24 1.49 5.39
C ASP A 91 5.72 1.19 5.20
N ILE A 92 6.53 1.20 6.28
CA ILE A 92 7.96 0.84 6.20
C ILE A 92 8.12 -0.60 5.70
N LEU A 93 7.33 -1.55 6.19
CA LEU A 93 7.38 -2.94 5.76
C LEU A 93 7.00 -3.08 4.28
N ALA A 94 5.96 -2.39 3.81
CA ALA A 94 5.58 -2.37 2.40
C ALA A 94 6.67 -1.73 1.52
N ALA A 95 7.23 -0.60 1.95
CA ALA A 95 8.35 0.06 1.27
C ALA A 95 9.59 -0.85 1.19
N GLY A 96 9.93 -1.51 2.30
CA GLY A 96 11.02 -2.47 2.38
C GLY A 96 10.81 -3.67 1.46
N ALA A 97 9.59 -4.18 1.34
CA ALA A 97 9.25 -5.28 0.44
C ALA A 97 9.45 -4.91 -1.04
N ILE A 98 9.04 -3.70 -1.44
CA ILE A 98 9.25 -3.17 -2.80
C ILE A 98 10.73 -2.91 -3.05
N ALA A 99 11.38 -2.15 -2.16
CA ALA A 99 12.79 -1.76 -2.30
C ALA A 99 13.73 -2.97 -2.32
N SER A 100 13.53 -3.96 -1.47
CA SER A 100 14.35 -5.18 -1.44
C SER A 100 14.32 -5.91 -2.79
N GLN A 101 13.16 -5.92 -3.46
CA GLN A 101 13.05 -6.56 -4.77
C GLN A 101 13.70 -5.73 -5.88
N LEU A 102 13.56 -4.40 -5.85
CA LEU A 102 14.28 -3.51 -6.79
C LEU A 102 15.80 -3.67 -6.64
N GLN A 103 16.32 -3.75 -5.41
CA GLN A 103 17.75 -3.99 -5.16
C GLN A 103 18.22 -5.35 -5.69
N ALA A 104 17.38 -6.38 -5.58
CA ALA A 104 17.69 -7.70 -6.13
C ALA A 104 17.80 -7.69 -7.66
N LEU A 105 16.98 -6.87 -8.35
CA LEU A 105 17.02 -6.68 -9.80
C LEU A 105 18.19 -5.78 -10.23
N HIS A 106 18.48 -4.74 -9.47
CA HIS A 106 19.50 -3.73 -9.79
C HIS A 106 20.61 -3.70 -8.74
N LYS A 107 21.53 -4.66 -8.79
CA LYS A 107 22.62 -4.83 -7.80
C LYS A 107 23.51 -3.60 -7.57
N ASN A 108 23.52 -2.65 -8.51
CA ASN A 108 24.32 -1.42 -8.44
C ASN A 108 23.49 -0.17 -8.11
N CYS A 109 22.23 -0.31 -7.70
CA CYS A 109 21.42 0.84 -7.29
C CYS A 109 21.99 1.48 -6.01
N THR A 110 21.90 2.80 -5.92
CA THR A 110 22.22 3.53 -4.70
C THR A 110 20.94 3.77 -3.90
N THR A 111 21.05 3.61 -2.58
CA THR A 111 19.95 3.83 -1.63
C THR A 111 20.33 4.88 -0.60
N ASN A 112 19.33 5.44 0.08
CA ASN A 112 19.54 6.27 1.25
C ASN A 112 19.29 5.46 2.53
N GLU A 113 19.60 6.06 3.68
CA GLU A 113 19.47 5.42 5.00
C GLU A 113 18.04 4.92 5.32
N TRP A 114 17.03 5.59 4.76
CA TRP A 114 15.61 5.26 4.97
C TRP A 114 15.22 3.99 4.23
N ILE A 115 15.66 3.85 2.98
CA ILE A 115 15.47 2.62 2.21
C ILE A 115 16.23 1.47 2.85
N ASP A 116 17.47 1.70 3.30
CA ASP A 116 18.24 0.66 3.97
C ASP A 116 17.57 0.18 5.27
N ALA A 117 16.98 1.10 6.04
CA ALA A 117 16.21 0.77 7.24
C ALA A 117 14.94 -0.03 6.89
N ALA A 118 14.19 0.37 5.87
CA ALA A 118 13.01 -0.34 5.42
C ALA A 118 13.34 -1.77 4.93
N CYS A 119 14.42 -1.95 4.18
CA CYS A 119 14.88 -3.26 3.75
C CYS A 119 15.29 -4.16 4.92
N ARG A 120 15.90 -3.58 5.99
CA ARG A 120 16.21 -4.35 7.21
C ARG A 120 14.95 -4.83 7.94
N GLU A 121 13.96 -3.95 8.14
CA GLU A 121 12.67 -4.32 8.75
C GLU A 121 11.98 -5.43 7.95
N TRP A 122 12.00 -5.34 6.61
CA TRP A 122 11.48 -6.39 5.74
C TRP A 122 12.25 -7.70 5.89
N GLN A 123 13.59 -7.64 5.95
CA GLN A 123 14.43 -8.82 6.12
C GLN A 123 14.22 -9.49 7.49
N GLU A 124 13.99 -8.72 8.55
CA GLU A 124 13.64 -9.24 9.88
C GLU A 124 12.29 -9.97 9.87
N LEU A 125 11.30 -9.41 9.17
CA LEU A 125 10.02 -10.08 8.95
C LEU A 125 10.21 -11.42 8.22
N LEU A 126 11.00 -11.46 7.14
CA LEU A 126 11.29 -12.70 6.40
C LEU A 126 12.03 -13.72 7.27
N THR A 127 12.99 -13.26 8.07
CA THR A 127 13.74 -14.12 9.00
C THR A 127 12.81 -14.74 10.03
N THR A 128 11.91 -13.95 10.60
CA THR A 128 10.89 -14.40 11.56
C THR A 128 9.90 -15.36 10.91
N ALA A 129 9.45 -15.06 9.69
CA ALA A 129 8.58 -15.94 8.92
C ALA A 129 9.23 -17.32 8.72
N CYS A 130 10.50 -17.36 8.33
CA CYS A 130 11.28 -18.58 8.17
C CYS A 130 11.39 -19.36 9.49
N ALA A 131 11.81 -18.68 10.57
CA ALA A 131 11.99 -19.29 11.89
C ALA A 131 10.69 -19.91 12.46
N LEU A 132 9.54 -19.31 12.14
CA LEU A 132 8.23 -19.77 12.59
C LEU A 132 7.51 -20.67 11.58
N ASN A 133 8.17 -21.05 10.48
CA ASN A 133 7.58 -21.81 9.37
C ASN A 133 6.26 -21.19 8.83
N ARG A 134 6.26 -19.87 8.67
CA ARG A 134 5.15 -19.08 8.11
C ARG A 134 5.53 -18.57 6.73
N THR A 135 4.54 -18.46 5.86
CA THR A 135 4.68 -17.67 4.63
C THR A 135 4.90 -16.19 4.99
N PRO A 136 5.64 -15.41 4.18
CA PRO A 136 5.79 -13.97 4.40
C PRO A 136 4.47 -13.22 4.62
N SER A 137 3.41 -13.49 3.83
CA SER A 137 2.09 -12.86 4.02
C SER A 137 1.46 -13.15 5.38
N LYS A 138 1.55 -14.40 5.86
CA LYS A 138 1.07 -14.77 7.21
C LYS A 138 1.85 -14.07 8.32
N GLN A 139 3.18 -13.96 8.17
CA GLN A 139 3.97 -13.23 9.15
C GLN A 139 3.66 -11.74 9.10
N PHE A 140 3.51 -11.16 7.91
CA PHE A 140 3.16 -9.75 7.76
C PHE A 140 1.79 -9.45 8.38
N ALA A 141 0.78 -10.31 8.16
CA ALA A 141 -0.53 -10.18 8.80
C ALA A 141 -0.44 -10.22 10.34
N HIS A 142 0.50 -11.00 10.88
CA HIS A 142 0.78 -11.04 12.31
C HIS A 142 1.41 -9.74 12.81
N GLU A 143 2.46 -9.25 12.14
CA GLU A 143 3.14 -7.98 12.46
C GLU A 143 2.18 -6.78 12.39
N LEU A 144 1.26 -6.77 11.42
CA LEU A 144 0.28 -5.69 11.26
C LEU A 144 -0.55 -5.49 12.53
N ARG A 145 -0.86 -6.55 13.28
CA ARG A 145 -1.65 -6.45 14.53
C ARG A 145 -1.00 -5.55 15.59
N ASP A 146 0.32 -5.39 15.54
CA ASP A 146 1.08 -4.56 16.47
C ASP A 146 1.36 -3.15 15.97
N THR A 147 1.06 -2.88 14.70
CA THR A 147 1.24 -1.56 14.08
C THR A 147 0.15 -0.57 14.46
N LEU A 148 0.38 0.74 14.20
CA LEU A 148 -0.60 1.77 14.51
C LEU A 148 -1.90 1.58 13.70
N GLY A 149 -1.79 1.42 12.38
CA GLY A 149 -2.94 1.17 11.50
C GLY A 149 -3.66 -0.12 11.86
N GLY A 150 -2.93 -1.21 12.14
CA GLY A 150 -3.55 -2.46 12.51
C GLY A 150 -4.30 -2.40 13.85
N LYS A 151 -3.72 -1.78 14.89
CA LYS A 151 -4.41 -1.56 16.17
C LYS A 151 -5.68 -0.72 16.01
N ASN A 152 -5.67 0.27 15.12
CA ASN A 152 -6.86 1.07 14.83
C ASN A 152 -7.96 0.21 14.17
N LEU A 153 -7.60 -0.66 13.22
CA LEU A 153 -8.55 -1.58 12.57
C LEU A 153 -9.13 -2.60 13.57
N LEU A 154 -8.30 -3.20 14.42
CA LEU A 154 -8.73 -4.12 15.46
C LEU A 154 -9.71 -3.45 16.44
N ALA A 155 -9.45 -2.21 16.85
CA ALA A 155 -10.34 -1.46 17.72
C ALA A 155 -11.72 -1.16 17.09
N LEU A 156 -11.80 -1.18 15.75
CA LEU A 156 -13.02 -0.96 14.98
C LEU A 156 -13.70 -2.27 14.54
N GLY A 157 -13.13 -3.44 14.85
CA GLY A 157 -13.67 -4.75 14.47
C GLY A 157 -13.35 -5.17 13.03
N TYR A 158 -12.29 -4.64 12.42
CA TYR A 158 -11.84 -4.93 11.05
C TYR A 158 -10.64 -5.89 11.01
N ASP A 159 -10.65 -6.92 11.87
CA ASP A 159 -9.58 -7.91 11.98
C ASP A 159 -9.24 -8.60 10.66
N ASP A 160 -10.27 -8.83 9.82
CA ASP A 160 -10.15 -9.53 8.54
C ASP A 160 -9.47 -8.68 7.46
N ASP A 161 -9.37 -7.36 7.64
CA ASP A 161 -8.64 -6.48 6.71
C ASP A 161 -7.13 -6.72 6.79
N LEU A 162 -6.60 -7.10 7.96
CA LEU A 162 -5.17 -7.30 8.16
C LEU A 162 -4.60 -8.42 7.26
N PRO A 163 -5.14 -9.65 7.25
CA PRO A 163 -4.65 -10.69 6.37
C PRO A 163 -4.85 -10.35 4.89
N PHE A 164 -5.87 -9.57 4.53
CA PHE A 164 -6.06 -9.11 3.16
C PHE A 164 -4.95 -8.13 2.74
N CYS A 165 -4.69 -7.09 3.53
CA CYS A 165 -3.66 -6.09 3.28
C CYS A 165 -2.23 -6.66 3.27
N ALA A 166 -2.01 -7.76 4.01
CA ALA A 166 -0.71 -8.43 4.12
C ALA A 166 -0.41 -9.44 2.99
N GLN A 167 -1.36 -9.69 2.10
CA GLN A 167 -1.11 -10.54 0.94
C GLN A 167 0.02 -9.96 0.08
N LEU A 168 0.90 -10.83 -0.42
CA LEU A 168 1.94 -10.43 -1.36
C LEU A 168 1.55 -10.85 -2.76
N ASP A 169 1.64 -9.91 -3.69
CA ASP A 169 1.58 -10.15 -5.14
C ASP A 169 0.31 -10.88 -5.61
N THR A 170 -0.82 -10.72 -4.92
CA THR A 170 -2.11 -11.29 -5.36
C THR A 170 -2.81 -10.42 -6.40
N HIS A 171 -2.35 -9.17 -6.59
CA HIS A 171 -2.90 -8.24 -7.58
C HIS A 171 -1.82 -7.81 -8.56
N ASN A 172 -2.00 -8.18 -9.84
CA ASN A 172 -1.06 -7.86 -10.91
C ASN A 172 -1.39 -6.52 -11.61
N VAL A 173 -1.57 -5.45 -10.82
CA VAL A 173 -1.88 -4.12 -11.34
C VAL A 173 -1.05 -3.05 -10.64
N ALA A 174 -0.59 -2.06 -11.40
CA ALA A 174 0.15 -0.91 -10.89
C ALA A 174 -0.66 0.38 -11.15
N PRO A 175 -1.59 0.76 -10.26
CA PRO A 175 -2.41 1.94 -10.46
C PRO A 175 -1.55 3.21 -10.57
N GLU A 176 -1.84 4.06 -11.54
CA GLU A 176 -1.11 5.29 -11.83
C GLU A 176 -2.01 6.52 -11.67
N LEU A 177 -1.50 7.54 -10.98
CA LEU A 177 -2.17 8.83 -10.87
C LEU A 177 -1.97 9.64 -12.16
N ASP A 178 -3.07 10.00 -12.81
CA ASP A 178 -3.09 11.04 -13.83
C ASP A 178 -3.04 12.41 -13.14
N HIS A 179 -1.88 13.05 -13.19
CA HIS A 179 -1.63 14.36 -12.58
C HIS A 179 -2.51 15.49 -13.16
N THR A 180 -3.09 15.32 -14.34
CA THR A 180 -3.96 16.32 -14.96
C THR A 180 -5.38 16.22 -14.45
N THR A 181 -5.90 14.99 -14.32
CA THR A 181 -7.30 14.75 -13.94
C THR A 181 -7.49 14.43 -12.45
N GLY A 182 -6.42 14.09 -11.75
CA GLY A 182 -6.47 13.58 -10.38
C GLY A 182 -7.02 12.16 -10.26
N GLN A 183 -7.26 11.48 -11.39
CA GLN A 183 -7.79 10.13 -11.41
C GLN A 183 -6.68 9.10 -11.29
N ILE A 184 -6.93 8.04 -10.53
CA ILE A 184 -6.07 6.86 -10.51
C ILE A 184 -6.60 5.88 -11.56
N LYS A 185 -5.75 5.51 -12.50
CA LYS A 185 -6.08 4.60 -13.61
C LYS A 185 -5.29 3.32 -13.47
N LEU A 186 -5.90 2.22 -13.89
CA LEU A 186 -5.17 0.97 -14.09
C LEU A 186 -4.55 1.01 -15.51
N PRO A 187 -3.28 0.59 -15.66
CA PRO A 187 -2.61 0.52 -16.96
C PRO A 187 -3.27 -0.50 -17.91
#